data_AF-A0A1G4FG59-F1
#
_entry.id   AF-A0A1G4FG59-F1
#
_cell.length_a   1.000
_cell.length_b   1.000
_cell.length_c   1.000
_cell.angle_alpha   90.00
_cell.angle_beta   90.00
_cell.angle_gamma   90.00
#
_symmetry.space_group_name_H-M   'P 1'
#
loop_
_entity.id
_entity.type
_entity.pdbx_description
1 polymer ?
#
loop_
_entity_poly.entity_id
_entity_poly.type
_entity_poly.pdbx_seq_one_letter_code
_entity_poly.pdbx_strand_id
1 'polypeptide(L)' 'MFKEILDNIVNILNTNRGKTIGGIIGFLIGIFILTVGFFKTLFIVLCICIGCYLGGKTDKMEALKHFLDKFLPQGKNKQ' A
#
# COMPACT_ATOMS: atom_id res chain seq x y z
N MET A 1 27.36 6.31 -25.43
CA MET A 1 27.25 7.48 -24.51
C MET A 1 26.12 7.35 -23.48
N PHE A 2 24.83 7.55 -23.79
CA PHE A 2 23.77 7.48 -22.75
C PHE A 2 23.66 6.11 -22.07
N LYS A 3 23.79 5.02 -22.82
CA LYS A 3 23.74 3.66 -22.24
C LYS A 3 24.88 3.37 -21.27
N GLU A 4 26.09 3.81 -21.59
CA GLU A 4 27.28 3.64 -20.73
C GLU A 4 27.14 4.40 -19.40
N ILE A 5 26.48 5.57 -19.41
CA ILE A 5 26.19 6.33 -18.20
C ILE A 5 25.19 5.58 -17.33
N LEU A 6 24.16 4.98 -17.93
CA LEU A 6 23.16 4.18 -17.21
C LEU A 6 23.79 2.92 -16.60
N ASP A 7 24.63 2.21 -17.35
CA ASP A 7 25.30 0.99 -16.87
C ASP A 7 26.23 1.29 -15.68
N ASN A 8 26.95 2.41 -15.70
CA ASN A 8 27.77 2.84 -14.55
C ASN A 8 26.94 3.19 -13.32
N ILE A 9 25.82 3.91 -13.49
CA ILE A 9 24.91 4.24 -12.38
C ILE A 9 24.31 2.95 -11.80
N VAL A 10 23.85 2.03 -12.66
CA VAL A 10 23.30 0.74 -12.23
C VAL A 10 24.33 -0.09 -11.47
N ASN A 11 25.59 -0.10 -11.92
CA ASN A 11 26.67 -0.81 -11.22
C ASN A 11 26.94 -0.24 -9.81
N ILE A 12 26.88 1.08 -9.64
CA ILE A 12 27.04 1.76 -8.33
C ILE A 12 25.83 1.49 -7.42
N LEU A 13 24.62 1.46 -7.97
CA LEU A 13 23.39 1.09 -7.26
C LEU A 13 23.42 -0.37 -6.78
N ASN A 14 24.15 -1.25 -7.47
CA ASN A 14 24.23 -2.68 -7.20
C ASN A 14 25.01 -3.03 -5.93
N THR A 15 25.97 -2.19 -5.51
CA THR A 15 26.82 -2.41 -4.33
C THR A 15 26.09 -2.22 -3.00
N ASN A 16 25.05 -1.39 -2.95
CA ASN A 16 24.27 -1.10 -1.72
C ASN A 16 22.77 -0.96 -2.00
N ARG A 17 22.20 -1.90 -2.78
CA ARG A 17 20.82 -1.84 -3.32
C ARG A 17 19.77 -1.43 -2.30
N GLY A 18 19.82 -1.97 -1.09
CA GLY A 18 18.81 -1.69 -0.05
C GLY A 18 18.76 -0.22 0.36
N LYS A 19 19.92 0.43 0.51
CA LYS A 19 20.00 1.83 0.93
C LYS A 19 19.54 2.78 -0.16
N THR A 20 19.96 2.54 -1.41
CA THR A 20 19.60 3.46 -2.50
C THR A 20 18.16 3.29 -2.96
N ILE A 21 17.65 2.05 -2.98
CA ILE A 21 16.23 1.81 -3.28
C ILE A 21 15.35 2.44 -2.20
N GLY A 22 15.70 2.27 -0.92
CA GLY A 22 15.00 2.92 0.19
C GLY A 22 15.00 4.45 0.07
N GLY A 23 16.14 5.04 -0.31
CA GLY A 23 16.27 6.47 -0.53
C GLY A 23 15.41 6.99 -1.69
N ILE A 24 15.42 6.29 -2.84
CA ILE A 24 14.61 6.65 -4.01
C ILE A 24 13.11 6.53 -3.69
N ILE A 25 12.70 5.44 -3.03
CA ILE A 25 11.30 5.24 -2.63
C ILE A 25 10.87 6.30 -1.62
N GLY A 26 11.69 6.56 -0.59
CA GLY A 26 11.41 7.58 0.42
C GLY A 26 11.31 8.98 -0.18
N PHE A 27 12.17 9.31 -1.14
CA PHE A 27 12.11 10.57 -1.87
C PHE A 27 10.82 10.70 -2.68
N LEU A 28 10.41 9.64 -3.38
CA LEU A 28 9.17 9.63 -4.16
C LEU A 28 7.91 9.79 -3.28
N ILE A 29 7.88 9.10 -2.13
CA ILE A 29 6.80 9.24 -1.13
C ILE A 29 6.80 10.64 -0.53
N GLY A 30 7.96 11.20 -0.21
CA GLY A 30 8.12 12.56 0.29
C GLY A 30 7.60 13.62 -0.67
N ILE A 31 7.89 13.46 -1.97
CA ILE A 31 7.36 14.35 -3.03
C ILE A 31 5.83 14.26 -3.13
N PHE A 32 5.27 13.06 -2.97
CA PHE A 32 3.82 12.86 -2.93
C PHE A 32 3.18 13.54 -1.72
N ILE A 33 3.81 13.43 -0.55
CA ILE A 33 3.40 14.12 0.69
C ILE A 33 3.45 15.64 0.51
N LEU A 34 4.48 16.18 -0.13
CA LEU A 34 4.63 17.62 -0.34
C LEU A 34 3.59 18.15 -1.36
N THR A 35 3.33 17.41 -2.43
CA THR A 35 2.43 17.82 -3.52
C THR A 35 0.96 17.67 -3.15
N VAL A 36 0.58 16.53 -2.55
CA VAL A 36 -0.81 16.22 -2.20
C VAL A 36 -1.17 16.81 -0.82
N GLY A 37 -0.17 16.99 0.05
CA GLY A 37 -0.31 17.48 1.42
C GLY A 37 -0.23 16.35 2.45
N PHE A 38 0.39 16.63 3.61
CA PHE A 38 0.66 15.66 4.68
C PHE A 38 -0.58 14.86 5.13
N PHE A 39 -1.70 15.55 5.35
CA PHE A 39 -2.93 14.91 5.81
C PHE A 39 -3.59 14.01 4.77
N LYS A 40 -3.47 14.33 3.48
CA LYS A 40 -4.04 13.51 2.41
C LYS A 40 -3.28 12.19 2.24
N THR A 41 -1.95 12.22 2.30
CA THR A 41 -1.16 10.98 2.23
C THR A 41 -1.38 10.11 3.46
N LEU A 42 -1.49 10.71 4.65
CA LEU A 42 -1.83 9.98 5.88
C LEU A 42 -3.21 9.30 5.76
N PHE A 43 -4.21 10.00 5.20
CA PHE A 43 -5.53 9.44 4.95
C PHE A 43 -5.48 8.26 3.98
N ILE A 44 -4.70 8.36 2.90
CA ILE A 44 -4.50 7.28 1.92
C ILE A 44 -3.83 6.07 2.58
N VAL A 45 -2.75 6.27 3.35
CA VAL A 45 -2.06 5.19 4.06
C VAL A 45 -3.01 4.52 5.05
N LEU A 46 -3.79 5.30 5.80
CA LEU A 46 -4.78 4.77 6.73
C LEU A 46 -5.85 3.95 5.99
N CYS A 47 -6.36 4.44 4.86
CA CYS A 47 -7.31 3.72 4.02
C CYS A 47 -6.72 2.42 3.45
N ILE A 48 -5.45 2.41 3.06
CA ILE A 48 -4.75 1.20 2.59
C ILE A 48 -4.59 0.22 3.76
N CYS A 49 -4.17 0.66 4.94
CA CYS A 49 -4.06 -0.19 6.13
C CYS A 49 -5.42 -0.80 6.50
N ILE A 50 -6.48 0.01 6.54
CA ILE A 50 -7.85 -0.44 6.80
C ILE A 50 -8.32 -1.40 5.70
N GLY A 51 -8.10 -1.05 4.44
CA GLY A 51 -8.46 -1.86 3.27
C GLY A 51 -7.72 -3.20 3.25
N CYS A 52 -6.45 -3.25 3.61
CA CYS A 52 -5.67 -4.48 3.75
C CYS A 52 -6.08 -5.28 4.98
N TYR A 53 -6.44 -4.64 6.10
CA TYR A 53 -6.96 -5.32 7.28
C TYR A 53 -8.33 -5.96 7.02
N LEU A 54 -9.20 -5.25 6.29
CA LEU A 54 -10.52 -5.73 5.90
C LEU A 54 -10.44 -6.74 4.73
N GLY A 55 -9.56 -6.50 3.76
CA GLY A 55 -9.40 -7.30 2.55
C GLY A 55 -8.52 -8.55 2.73
N GLY A 56 -7.54 -8.51 3.63
CA GLY A 56 -6.71 -9.67 4.01
C GLY A 56 -7.48 -10.75 4.78
N LYS A 57 -8.79 -10.58 4.94
CA LYS A 57 -9.70 -11.53 5.58
C LYS A 57 -10.29 -12.55 4.61
N THR A 58 -9.63 -12.85 3.49
CA THR A 58 -10.05 -13.91 2.55
C THR A 58 -10.10 -15.29 3.24
N ASP A 59 -9.27 -15.56 4.24
CA ASP A 59 -9.38 -16.79 5.07
C ASP A 59 -10.36 -16.69 6.25
N LYS A 60 -10.87 -15.49 6.59
CA LYS A 60 -11.96 -15.33 7.58
C LYS A 60 -13.21 -14.74 6.94
N MET A 61 -13.57 -15.28 5.78
CA MET A 61 -14.86 -15.03 5.11
C MET A 61 -16.03 -15.13 6.11
N GLU A 62 -15.94 -16.04 7.08
CA GLU A 62 -16.92 -16.25 8.14
C GLU A 62 -17.01 -15.07 9.13
N ALA A 63 -15.87 -14.46 9.48
CA ALA A 63 -15.83 -13.33 10.38
C ALA A 63 -16.16 -12.00 9.69
N LEU A 64 -16.07 -11.87 8.35
CA LEU A 64 -16.71 -10.74 7.66
C LEU A 64 -18.22 -10.94 7.58
N LYS A 65 -18.66 -12.17 7.30
CA LYS A 65 -20.08 -12.52 7.24
C LYS A 65 -20.79 -12.24 8.57
N HIS A 66 -20.20 -12.59 9.71
CA HIS A 66 -20.76 -12.33 11.04
C HIS A 66 -20.83 -10.83 11.40
N PHE A 67 -19.82 -10.03 11.01
CA PHE A 67 -19.86 -8.58 11.22
C PHE A 67 -20.89 -7.91 10.31
N LEU A 68 -21.03 -8.39 9.07
CA LEU A 68 -22.02 -7.89 8.12
C LEU A 68 -23.45 -8.28 8.53
N ASP A 69 -23.67 -9.48 9.05
CA ASP A 69 -24.96 -9.95 9.58
C ASP A 69 -25.41 -9.13 10.80
N LYS A 70 -24.46 -8.75 11.66
CA LYS A 70 -24.72 -7.88 12.82
C LYS A 70 -25.03 -6.43 12.44
N PHE A 71 -24.50 -5.93 11.32
CA PHE A 71 -24.72 -4.56 10.85
C PHE A 71 -25.86 -4.42 9.83
N LEU A 72 -26.18 -5.50 9.10
CA LEU A 72 -27.29 -5.58 8.15
C LEU A 72 -28.21 -6.75 8.54
N PRO A 73 -29.19 -6.54 9.43
CA PRO A 73 -30.23 -7.52 9.73
C PRO A 73 -31.20 -7.60 8.54
N GLN A 74 -30.83 -8.32 7.48
CA GLN A 74 -31.68 -8.49 6.29
C GLN A 74 -31.87 -9.98 6.04
N GLY A 75 -33.07 -10.43 6.41
CA GLY A 75 -33.47 -11.83 6.51
C GLY A 75 -33.29 -12.62 5.21
N LYS A 76 -32.83 -13.85 5.37
CA LYS A 76 -33.10 -14.93 4.41
C LYS A 76 -33.90 -16.02 5.10
N ASN A 77 -35.21 -15.78 5.18
CA ASN A 77 -36.18 -16.87 5.08
C ASN A 77 -36.16 -17.35 3.62
N LYS A 78 -35.54 -18.50 3.37
CA LYS A 78 -35.99 -19.37 2.29
C LYS A 78 -35.87 -20.82 2.76
N GLN A 79 -37.09 -21.35 2.97
CA GLN A 79 -37.57 -22.72 2.91
C GLN A 79 -36.60 -23.75 2.35
#